data_AF-A0A8D8G332-F1
#
_entry.id   AF-A0A8D8G332-F1
#
_cell.length_a   1.000
_cell.length_b   1.000
_cell.length_c   1.000
_cell.angle_alpha   90.00
_cell.angle_beta   90.00
_cell.angle_gamma   90.00
#
_symmetry.space_group_name_H-M   'P 1'
#
loop_
_entity.id
_entity.type
_entity.pdbx_description
1 polymer ?
#
loop_
_entity_poly.entity_id
_entity_poly.type
_entity_poly.pdbx_seq_one_letter_code
_entity_poly.pdbx_strand_id
1 'polypeptide(L)'
;MLKSNQPSFEEKWPQMRPIVLKLLKQEPVTHSEWQELFYAVHLVCLWDDKGPTKIHDCLQEDIVTFIKQAQSRVLAQREEQALLKAYIVEWRKFFTQSGYLPLPFWQLENALQGKSQSSSHNSSSSSSKKSNHSDDSIVRKLMLDSWNQSIFMNIKHRLQDSAMKLVHAERNGEAFDSQLVIGVRESYVNLCSNTEDKLEIYRENFEAAYLQATSAFYRLKASEQLQADGVKSFMEYADAKLREEEARAERYLEPGSITALAQCCVTVLIGDHLPTLLAECAPLIEARETERLQLMFRLLDRVAGGVDPMLRDLENHIVQAGLADMLAAADVITQDSEKYVERLLELFRRFSNLVKDAFNDDPRFLTARDKAFKTVVNDISVFKLELPTTATAM
;
A
#
# COMPACT_ATOMS: atom_id res chain seq x y z
N MET A 1 -22.05 -40.16 -52.31
CA MET A 1 -22.76 -40.04 -51.01
C MET A 1 -21.76 -40.25 -49.90
N LEU A 2 -21.37 -39.18 -49.19
CA LEU A 2 -20.67 -39.17 -47.89
C LEU A 2 -20.78 -37.74 -47.34
N LYS A 3 -22.02 -37.28 -47.15
CA LYS A 3 -22.38 -36.14 -46.30
C LYS A 3 -23.26 -36.71 -45.20
N SER A 4 -22.65 -37.26 -44.16
CA SER A 4 -23.37 -37.74 -42.99
C SER A 4 -22.52 -37.40 -41.77
N ASN A 5 -23.07 -36.55 -40.91
CA ASN A 5 -22.57 -36.12 -39.60
C ASN A 5 -21.33 -35.21 -39.57
N GLN A 6 -21.35 -34.08 -40.27
CA GLN A 6 -20.54 -32.94 -39.81
C GLN A 6 -21.28 -32.28 -38.64
N PRO A 7 -20.72 -32.27 -37.42
CA PRO A 7 -21.40 -31.70 -36.26
C PRO A 7 -21.57 -30.19 -36.47
N SER A 8 -22.80 -29.75 -36.75
CA SER A 8 -23.13 -28.34 -36.95
C SER A 8 -23.31 -27.64 -35.61
N PHE A 9 -23.05 -26.32 -35.58
CA PHE A 9 -23.33 -25.48 -34.42
C PHE A 9 -24.76 -25.68 -33.87
N GLU A 10 -25.75 -25.77 -34.76
CA GLU A 10 -27.16 -25.88 -34.43
C GLU A 10 -27.52 -27.17 -33.68
N GLU A 11 -26.74 -28.24 -33.84
CA GLU A 11 -26.96 -29.52 -33.16
C GLU A 11 -26.30 -29.59 -31.78
N LYS A 12 -25.15 -28.91 -31.63
CA LYS A 12 -24.31 -28.98 -30.41
C LYS A 12 -24.57 -27.84 -29.43
N TRP A 13 -24.95 -26.65 -29.90
CA TRP A 13 -25.22 -25.50 -29.04
C TRP A 13 -26.33 -25.75 -27.98
N PRO A 14 -27.45 -26.43 -28.29
CA PRO A 14 -28.48 -26.74 -27.28
C PRO A 14 -27.98 -27.62 -26.12
N GLN A 15 -26.93 -28.41 -26.35
CA GLN A 15 -26.29 -29.26 -25.32
C GLN A 15 -25.25 -28.47 -24.53
N MET A 16 -24.55 -27.53 -25.17
CA MET A 16 -23.52 -26.69 -24.55
C MET A 16 -24.11 -25.57 -23.70
N ARG A 17 -25.17 -24.90 -24.18
CA ARG A 17 -25.76 -23.70 -23.55
C ARG A 17 -26.18 -23.92 -22.09
N PRO A 18 -26.83 -25.02 -21.69
CA PRO A 18 -27.17 -25.28 -20.29
C PRO A 18 -25.93 -25.33 -19.39
N ILE A 19 -24.82 -25.90 -19.88
CA ILE A 19 -23.56 -26.00 -19.14
C ILE A 19 -22.94 -24.61 -18.99
N VAL A 20 -22.95 -23.79 -20.04
CA VAL A 20 -22.51 -22.38 -20.01
C VAL A 20 -23.32 -21.57 -19.00
N LEU A 21 -24.64 -21.74 -18.96
CA LEU A 21 -25.50 -21.06 -18.00
C LEU A 21 -25.25 -21.54 -16.55
N LYS A 22 -25.00 -22.83 -16.34
CA LYS A 22 -24.59 -23.38 -15.03
C LYS A 22 -23.28 -22.73 -14.57
N LEU A 23 -22.28 -22.64 -15.45
CA LEU A 23 -21.00 -21.99 -15.15
C LEU A 23 -21.21 -20.51 -14.79
N LEU A 24 -21.94 -19.74 -15.61
CA LEU A 24 -22.21 -18.32 -15.32
C LEU A 24 -22.89 -18.10 -13.96
N LYS A 25 -23.80 -19.00 -13.57
CA LYS A 25 -24.52 -18.92 -12.29
C LYS A 25 -23.78 -19.54 -11.11
N GLN A 26 -22.59 -20.11 -11.31
CA GLN A 26 -21.86 -20.88 -10.31
C GLN A 26 -22.66 -22.09 -9.78
N GLU A 27 -23.44 -22.73 -10.64
CA GLU A 27 -24.12 -24.00 -10.35
C GLU A 27 -23.15 -25.18 -10.53
N PRO A 28 -23.34 -26.31 -9.82
CA PRO A 28 -22.44 -27.45 -9.92
C PRO A 28 -22.45 -28.06 -11.33
N VAL A 29 -21.27 -28.20 -11.91
CA VAL A 29 -21.04 -28.87 -13.20
C VAL A 29 -20.27 -30.15 -12.95
N THR A 30 -20.77 -31.27 -13.48
CA THR A 30 -20.09 -32.57 -13.36
C THR A 30 -18.85 -32.62 -14.25
N HIS A 31 -17.91 -33.51 -13.91
CA HIS A 31 -16.70 -33.68 -14.71
C HIS A 31 -17.01 -34.13 -16.15
N SER A 32 -18.06 -34.92 -16.38
CA SER A 32 -18.50 -35.33 -17.72
C SER A 32 -19.01 -34.13 -18.52
N GLU A 33 -19.91 -33.32 -17.94
CA GLU A 33 -20.42 -32.10 -18.60
C GLU A 33 -19.28 -31.13 -18.94
N TRP A 34 -18.29 -31.00 -18.05
CA TRP A 34 -17.12 -30.17 -18.30
C TRP A 34 -16.30 -30.68 -19.48
N GLN A 35 -15.97 -31.98 -19.54
CA GLN A 35 -15.23 -32.57 -20.66
C GLN A 35 -16.00 -32.52 -21.97
N GLU A 36 -17.31 -32.76 -21.92
CA GLU A 36 -18.20 -32.67 -23.07
C GLU A 36 -18.23 -31.25 -23.65
N LEU A 37 -18.19 -30.22 -22.80
CA LEU A 37 -18.13 -28.83 -23.26
C LEU A 37 -16.85 -28.55 -24.05
N PHE A 38 -15.67 -28.98 -23.58
CA PHE A 38 -14.42 -28.84 -24.33
C PHE A 38 -14.48 -29.57 -25.68
N TYR A 39 -14.98 -30.80 -25.66
CA TYR A 39 -15.09 -31.61 -26.88
C TYR A 39 -16.06 -31.00 -27.89
N ALA A 40 -17.20 -30.49 -27.43
CA ALA A 40 -18.19 -29.86 -28.29
C ALA A 40 -17.69 -28.54 -28.90
N VAL A 41 -17.02 -27.69 -28.11
CA VAL A 41 -16.36 -26.48 -28.63
C VAL A 41 -15.32 -26.86 -29.69
N HIS A 42 -14.50 -27.88 -29.43
CA HIS A 42 -13.50 -28.36 -30.39
C HIS A 42 -14.10 -28.76 -31.73
N LEU A 43 -15.13 -29.61 -31.68
CA LEU A 43 -15.78 -30.11 -32.87
C LEU A 43 -16.40 -28.99 -33.71
N VAL A 44 -17.12 -28.07 -33.07
CA VAL A 44 -17.77 -26.97 -33.80
C VAL A 44 -16.73 -26.01 -34.38
N CYS A 45 -15.64 -25.73 -33.68
CA CYS A 45 -14.56 -24.90 -34.19
C CYS A 45 -13.78 -25.56 -35.34
N LEU A 46 -13.71 -26.89 -35.38
CA LEU A 46 -12.97 -27.64 -36.41
C LEU A 46 -13.80 -27.91 -37.67
N TRP A 47 -15.11 -28.15 -37.52
CA TRP A 47 -15.96 -28.67 -38.61
C TRP A 47 -16.96 -27.64 -39.18
N ASP A 48 -17.23 -26.52 -38.51
CA ASP A 48 -18.11 -25.44 -39.01
C ASP A 48 -17.30 -24.15 -39.24
N ASP A 49 -17.18 -23.71 -40.50
CA ASP A 49 -16.47 -22.49 -40.89
C ASP A 49 -17.02 -21.21 -40.20
N LYS A 50 -18.32 -21.21 -39.87
CA LYS A 50 -19.02 -20.13 -39.13
C LYS A 50 -19.26 -20.48 -37.66
N GLY A 51 -18.88 -21.68 -37.23
CA GLY A 51 -19.05 -22.17 -35.86
C GLY A 51 -18.41 -21.25 -34.82
N PRO A 52 -17.13 -20.85 -34.97
CA PRO A 52 -16.46 -19.94 -34.06
C PRO A 52 -17.21 -18.62 -33.84
N THR A 53 -17.61 -17.95 -34.92
CA THR A 53 -18.34 -16.67 -34.83
C THR A 53 -19.71 -16.82 -34.17
N LYS A 54 -20.45 -17.89 -34.49
CA LYS A 54 -21.77 -18.15 -33.88
C LYS A 54 -21.67 -18.47 -32.39
N ILE A 55 -20.66 -19.26 -31.99
CA ILE A 55 -20.39 -19.55 -30.57
C ILE A 55 -20.09 -18.25 -29.83
N HIS A 56 -19.23 -17.41 -30.39
CA HIS A 56 -18.89 -16.11 -29.80
C HIS A 56 -20.14 -15.23 -29.61
N ASP A 57 -20.96 -15.07 -30.65
CA ASP A 57 -22.16 -14.23 -30.60
C ASP A 57 -23.21 -14.73 -29.59
N CYS A 58 -23.48 -16.04 -29.57
CA CYS A 58 -24.41 -16.62 -28.60
C CYS A 58 -23.86 -16.58 -27.17
N LEU A 59 -22.56 -16.80 -26.98
CA LEU A 59 -21.91 -16.67 -25.68
C LEU A 59 -21.97 -15.23 -25.18
N GLN A 60 -21.75 -14.25 -26.07
CA GLN A 60 -21.91 -12.83 -25.77
C GLN A 60 -23.34 -12.50 -25.33
N GLU A 61 -24.34 -13.02 -26.03
CA GLU A 61 -25.76 -12.80 -25.69
C GLU A 61 -26.13 -13.40 -24.31
N ASP A 62 -25.65 -14.61 -24.01
CA ASP A 62 -25.88 -15.27 -22.71
C ASP A 62 -25.16 -14.53 -21.56
N ILE A 63 -23.92 -14.07 -21.78
CA ILE A 63 -23.16 -13.24 -20.81
C ILE A 63 -23.90 -11.92 -20.53
N VAL A 64 -24.30 -11.19 -21.57
CA VAL A 64 -25.00 -9.91 -21.43
C VAL A 64 -26.34 -10.11 -20.73
N THR A 65 -27.06 -11.18 -21.03
CA THR A 65 -28.33 -11.51 -20.36
C THR A 65 -28.13 -11.79 -18.88
N PHE A 66 -27.10 -12.56 -18.52
CA PHE A 66 -26.74 -12.82 -17.12
C PHE A 66 -26.38 -11.51 -16.39
N ILE A 67 -25.57 -10.65 -17.02
CA ILE A 67 -25.15 -9.37 -16.43
C ILE A 67 -26.35 -8.45 -16.22
N LYS A 68 -27.32 -8.39 -17.14
CA LYS A 68 -28.57 -7.61 -16.95
C LYS A 68 -29.39 -8.11 -15.76
N GLN A 69 -29.42 -9.43 -15.52
CA GLN A 69 -30.07 -9.99 -14.33
C GLN A 69 -29.32 -9.60 -13.06
N ALA A 70 -27.99 -9.67 -13.04
CA ALA A 70 -27.16 -9.23 -11.92
C ALA A 70 -27.34 -7.71 -11.67
N GLN A 71 -27.32 -6.90 -12.73
CA GLN A 71 -27.57 -5.46 -12.69
C GLN A 71 -28.91 -5.15 -12.01
N SER A 72 -29.97 -5.86 -12.39
CA SER A 72 -31.31 -5.67 -11.80
C SER A 72 -31.32 -6.01 -10.30
N ARG A 73 -30.58 -7.06 -9.87
CA ARG A 73 -30.45 -7.42 -8.45
C ARG A 73 -29.68 -6.36 -7.64
N VAL A 74 -28.61 -5.82 -8.21
CA VAL A 74 -27.77 -4.81 -7.55
C VAL A 74 -28.48 -3.45 -7.47
N LEU A 75 -29.07 -2.99 -8.58
CA LEU A 75 -29.75 -1.69 -8.65
C LEU A 75 -31.13 -1.67 -7.97
N ALA A 76 -31.69 -2.83 -7.61
CA ALA A 76 -32.90 -2.89 -6.80
C ALA A 76 -32.69 -2.33 -5.38
N GLN A 77 -31.44 -2.31 -4.90
CA GLN A 77 -31.11 -1.80 -3.56
C GLN A 77 -31.04 -0.27 -3.56
N ARG A 78 -31.86 0.37 -2.73
CA ARG A 78 -31.87 1.85 -2.57
C ARG A 78 -30.78 2.33 -1.62
N GLU A 79 -30.51 1.57 -0.56
CA GLU A 79 -29.51 1.92 0.45
C GLU A 79 -28.08 1.65 -0.04
N GLU A 80 -27.14 2.55 0.27
CA GLU A 80 -25.74 2.45 -0.17
C GLU A 80 -25.04 1.19 0.34
N GLN A 81 -25.20 0.86 1.63
CA GLN A 81 -24.58 -0.31 2.25
C GLN A 81 -25.17 -1.62 1.70
N ALA A 82 -26.49 -1.67 1.49
CA ALA A 82 -27.15 -2.83 0.87
C ALA A 82 -26.71 -3.00 -0.60
N LEU A 83 -26.54 -1.90 -1.34
CA LEU A 83 -26.03 -1.91 -2.71
C LEU A 83 -24.60 -2.43 -2.78
N LEU A 84 -23.70 -1.98 -1.90
CA LEU A 84 -22.34 -2.49 -1.82
C LEU A 84 -22.32 -3.99 -1.52
N LYS A 85 -23.07 -4.45 -0.52
CA LYS A 85 -23.16 -5.89 -0.20
C LYS A 85 -23.70 -6.71 -1.38
N ALA A 86 -24.78 -6.26 -2.01
CA ALA A 86 -25.36 -6.93 -3.18
C ALA A 86 -24.37 -6.98 -4.36
N TYR A 87 -23.67 -5.87 -4.62
CA TYR A 87 -22.64 -5.82 -5.65
C TYR A 87 -21.53 -6.83 -5.39
N ILE A 88 -20.98 -6.87 -4.17
CA ILE A 88 -19.84 -7.74 -3.83
C ILE A 88 -20.22 -9.22 -3.90
N VAL A 89 -21.44 -9.57 -3.51
CA VAL A 89 -21.96 -10.94 -3.65
C VAL A 89 -22.02 -11.36 -5.12
N GLU A 90 -22.55 -10.51 -6.01
CA GLU A 90 -22.62 -10.82 -7.44
C GLU A 90 -21.24 -10.77 -8.11
N TRP A 91 -20.40 -9.79 -7.73
CA TRP A 91 -19.03 -9.63 -8.22
C TRP A 91 -18.19 -10.86 -7.90
N ARG A 92 -18.21 -11.36 -6.66
CA ARG A 92 -17.40 -12.53 -6.27
C ARG A 92 -17.76 -13.78 -7.07
N LYS A 93 -19.07 -14.01 -7.30
CA LYS A 93 -19.54 -15.10 -8.16
C LYS A 93 -19.00 -14.90 -9.57
N PHE A 94 -19.29 -13.76 -10.16
CA PHE A 94 -18.92 -13.43 -11.53
C PHE A 94 -17.40 -13.48 -11.77
N PHE A 95 -16.62 -12.84 -10.91
CA PHE A 95 -15.16 -12.77 -11.01
C PHE A 95 -14.52 -14.16 -10.94
N THR A 96 -15.00 -15.01 -10.02
CA THR A 96 -14.60 -16.43 -9.96
C THR A 96 -14.91 -17.15 -11.28
N GLN A 97 -16.12 -16.97 -11.82
CA GLN A 97 -16.51 -17.58 -13.09
C GLN A 97 -15.75 -17.02 -14.29
N SER A 98 -15.29 -15.76 -14.24
CA SER A 98 -14.44 -15.18 -15.28
C SER A 98 -13.08 -15.89 -15.42
N GLY A 99 -12.65 -16.64 -14.39
CA GLY A 99 -11.46 -17.50 -14.47
C GLY A 99 -11.73 -18.89 -15.06
N TYR A 100 -12.94 -19.42 -14.88
CA TYR A 100 -13.30 -20.78 -15.32
C TYR A 100 -13.97 -20.81 -16.69
N LEU A 101 -14.95 -19.94 -16.93
CA LEU A 101 -15.73 -19.94 -18.16
C LEU A 101 -14.89 -19.85 -19.44
N PRO A 102 -13.76 -19.10 -19.50
CA PRO A 102 -12.95 -19.06 -20.70
C PRO A 102 -12.20 -20.36 -21.06
N LEU A 103 -11.96 -21.25 -20.09
CA LEU A 103 -11.10 -22.42 -20.29
C LEU A 103 -11.56 -23.36 -21.42
N PRO A 104 -12.86 -23.72 -21.52
CA PRO A 104 -13.38 -24.55 -22.62
C PRO A 104 -13.33 -23.85 -23.99
N PHE A 105 -13.23 -22.52 -24.01
CA PHE A 105 -13.26 -21.70 -25.23
C PHE A 105 -11.87 -21.30 -25.73
N TRP A 106 -10.78 -21.78 -25.14
CA TRP A 106 -9.44 -21.48 -25.64
C TRP A 106 -9.24 -21.83 -27.13
N GLN A 107 -9.84 -22.92 -27.61
CA GLN A 107 -9.76 -23.28 -29.03
C GLN A 107 -10.55 -22.35 -29.95
N LEU A 108 -11.64 -21.79 -29.43
CA LEU A 108 -12.39 -20.73 -30.11
C LEU A 108 -11.48 -19.50 -30.30
N GLU A 109 -10.70 -19.14 -29.27
CA GLU A 109 -9.77 -18.00 -29.33
C GLU A 109 -8.69 -18.20 -30.38
N ASN A 110 -8.10 -19.40 -30.47
CA ASN A 110 -7.14 -19.73 -31.52
C ASN A 110 -7.75 -19.64 -32.93
N ALA A 111 -8.99 -20.09 -33.10
CA ALA A 111 -9.68 -20.03 -34.39
C ALA A 111 -10.04 -18.60 -34.80
N LEU A 112 -10.36 -17.73 -33.84
CA LEU A 112 -10.67 -16.31 -34.08
C LEU A 112 -9.38 -15.48 -34.30
N GLN A 113 -8.31 -15.74 -33.54
CA GLN A 113 -7.00 -15.07 -33.71
C GLN A 113 -6.27 -15.53 -34.98
N GLY A 114 -6.34 -16.81 -35.33
CA GLY A 114 -5.76 -17.36 -36.55
C GLY A 114 -6.34 -16.78 -37.84
N LYS A 115 -7.57 -16.27 -37.82
CA LYS A 115 -8.17 -15.52 -38.95
C LYS A 115 -7.72 -14.05 -39.01
N SER A 116 -7.19 -13.48 -37.93
CA SER A 116 -6.72 -12.08 -37.88
C SER A 116 -5.26 -11.90 -38.28
N GLN A 117 -4.47 -12.97 -38.42
CA GLN A 117 -3.04 -12.92 -38.79
C GLN A 117 -2.75 -13.18 -40.28
N SER A 118 -3.74 -13.21 -41.18
CA SER A 118 -3.45 -13.27 -42.63
C SER A 118 -2.98 -11.92 -43.22
N SER A 119 -2.57 -10.95 -42.39
CA SER A 119 -2.09 -9.64 -42.86
C SER A 119 -1.07 -9.01 -41.92
N SER A 120 -0.02 -9.73 -41.55
CA SER A 120 1.31 -9.11 -41.34
C SER A 120 2.39 -10.18 -41.17
N HIS A 121 3.29 -10.28 -42.14
CA HIS A 121 4.61 -10.84 -41.90
C HIS A 121 5.40 -9.84 -41.04
N ASN A 122 5.85 -10.25 -39.86
CA ASN A 122 7.28 -10.20 -39.51
C ASN A 122 7.60 -10.94 -38.20
N SER A 123 8.61 -11.80 -38.33
CA SER A 123 9.61 -12.27 -37.35
C SER A 123 9.41 -11.98 -35.86
N SER A 124 9.44 -13.03 -35.04
CA SER A 124 10.68 -13.42 -34.32
C SER A 124 10.42 -14.58 -33.36
N SER A 125 11.33 -15.54 -33.42
CA SER A 125 11.53 -16.57 -32.42
C SER A 125 11.93 -15.95 -31.08
N SER A 126 11.16 -16.19 -30.01
CA SER A 126 11.70 -16.14 -28.66
C SER A 126 11.00 -17.14 -27.73
N SER A 127 11.85 -17.97 -27.15
CA SER A 127 11.74 -18.74 -25.90
C SER A 127 10.45 -18.58 -25.07
N SER A 128 9.76 -19.72 -24.92
CA SER A 128 9.22 -20.24 -23.65
C SER A 128 9.18 -19.29 -22.44
N LYS A 129 8.14 -18.45 -22.38
CA LYS A 129 7.48 -18.10 -21.12
C LYS A 129 6.05 -18.59 -21.27
N LYS A 130 5.63 -19.55 -20.44
CA LYS A 130 4.22 -19.88 -20.26
C LYS A 130 3.55 -18.63 -19.68
N SER A 131 3.09 -17.72 -20.54
CA SER A 131 2.16 -16.69 -20.11
C SER A 131 0.86 -17.40 -19.71
N ASN A 132 0.26 -17.00 -18.60
CA ASN A 132 -1.06 -17.47 -18.22
C ASN A 132 -2.03 -17.12 -19.36
N HIS A 133 -2.42 -18.13 -20.16
CA HIS A 133 -3.40 -18.00 -21.25
C HIS A 133 -4.75 -17.39 -20.79
N SER A 134 -5.00 -17.26 -19.49
CA SER A 134 -6.23 -16.69 -18.92
C SER A 134 -6.33 -15.16 -18.99
N ASP A 135 -5.20 -14.43 -18.98
CA ASP A 135 -5.24 -12.95 -18.90
C ASP A 135 -5.48 -12.26 -20.25
N ASP A 136 -5.19 -12.94 -21.35
CA ASP A 136 -5.39 -12.46 -22.74
C ASP A 136 -6.61 -13.11 -23.43
N SER A 137 -7.43 -13.81 -22.64
CA SER A 137 -8.64 -14.46 -23.16
C SER A 137 -9.65 -13.44 -23.68
N ILE A 138 -10.10 -13.65 -24.92
CA ILE A 138 -11.15 -12.85 -25.57
C ILE A 138 -12.46 -12.97 -24.77
N VAL A 139 -12.79 -14.19 -24.33
CA VAL A 139 -14.01 -14.45 -23.55
C VAL A 139 -13.94 -13.76 -22.19
N ARG A 140 -12.79 -13.83 -21.50
CA ARG A 140 -12.61 -13.14 -20.22
C ARG A 140 -12.71 -11.63 -20.37
N LYS A 141 -12.07 -11.07 -21.41
CA LYS A 141 -12.15 -9.65 -21.72
C LYS A 141 -13.59 -9.22 -21.98
N LEU A 142 -14.33 -9.96 -22.81
CA LEU A 142 -15.74 -9.70 -23.09
C LEU A 142 -16.60 -9.70 -21.82
N MET A 143 -16.38 -10.66 -20.92
CA MET A 143 -17.05 -10.72 -19.63
C MET A 143 -16.79 -9.44 -18.81
N LEU A 144 -15.51 -9.10 -18.59
CA LEU A 144 -15.10 -7.95 -17.77
C LEU A 144 -15.59 -6.62 -18.37
N ASP A 145 -15.45 -6.43 -19.69
CA ASP A 145 -15.92 -5.24 -20.39
C ASP A 145 -17.45 -5.09 -20.29
N SER A 146 -18.19 -6.18 -20.47
CA SER A 146 -19.65 -6.17 -20.36
C SER A 146 -20.11 -5.85 -18.93
N TRP A 147 -19.42 -6.38 -17.92
CA TRP A 147 -19.69 -6.09 -16.51
C TRP A 147 -19.40 -4.63 -16.17
N ASN A 148 -18.27 -4.12 -16.67
CA ASN A 148 -17.85 -2.74 -16.48
C ASN A 148 -18.91 -1.76 -17.00
N GLN A 149 -19.29 -1.89 -18.28
CA GLN A 149 -20.24 -1.00 -18.95
C GLN A 149 -21.66 -1.08 -18.36
N SER A 150 -22.10 -2.26 -17.95
CA SER A 150 -23.48 -2.45 -17.48
C SER A 150 -23.66 -2.06 -16.02
N ILE A 151 -22.71 -2.43 -15.15
CA ILE A 151 -22.87 -2.31 -13.70
C ILE A 151 -21.87 -1.28 -13.16
N PHE A 152 -20.57 -1.57 -13.24
CA PHE A 152 -19.56 -0.87 -12.45
C PHE A 152 -19.46 0.63 -12.80
N MET A 153 -19.39 1.00 -14.09
CA MET A 153 -19.25 2.41 -14.50
C MET A 153 -20.33 3.33 -13.92
N ASN A 154 -21.54 2.80 -13.73
CA ASN A 154 -22.69 3.56 -13.24
C ASN A 154 -22.72 3.74 -11.72
N ILE A 155 -22.06 2.85 -10.96
CA ILE A 155 -22.10 2.85 -9.49
C ILE A 155 -20.71 2.97 -8.84
N LYS A 156 -19.61 3.05 -9.61
CA LYS A 156 -18.23 3.06 -9.11
C LYS A 156 -17.98 4.06 -7.99
N HIS A 157 -18.45 5.31 -8.15
CA HIS A 157 -18.27 6.36 -7.14
C HIS A 157 -19.02 6.03 -5.84
N ARG A 158 -20.25 5.53 -5.93
CA ARG A 158 -21.04 5.12 -4.76
C ARG A 158 -20.41 3.95 -4.02
N LEU A 159 -19.86 2.97 -4.77
CA LEU A 159 -19.13 1.84 -4.20
C LEU A 159 -17.85 2.30 -3.50
N GLN A 160 -17.08 3.17 -4.15
CA GLN A 160 -15.87 3.75 -3.60
C GLN A 160 -16.15 4.53 -2.31
N ASP A 161 -17.11 5.44 -2.32
CA ASP A 161 -17.46 6.24 -1.14
C ASP A 161 -17.94 5.35 0.02
N SER A 162 -18.73 4.32 -0.29
CA SER A 162 -19.17 3.34 0.71
C SER A 162 -18.00 2.53 1.28
N ALA A 163 -17.04 2.13 0.44
CA ALA A 163 -15.82 1.46 0.87
C ALA A 163 -14.96 2.36 1.76
N MET A 164 -14.80 3.65 1.42
CA MET A 164 -14.06 4.61 2.26
C MET A 164 -14.74 4.84 3.62
N LYS A 165 -16.08 4.86 3.66
CA LYS A 165 -16.84 4.93 4.92
C LYS A 165 -16.59 3.70 5.81
N LEU A 166 -16.50 2.49 5.22
CA LEU A 166 -16.18 1.27 5.98
C LEU A 166 -14.76 1.31 6.56
N VAL A 167 -13.78 1.76 5.77
CA VAL A 167 -12.39 1.94 6.25
C VAL A 167 -12.35 2.98 7.37
N HIS A 168 -13.10 4.08 7.25
CA HIS A 168 -13.22 5.07 8.32
C HIS A 168 -13.82 4.47 9.61
N ALA A 169 -14.88 3.68 9.50
CA ALA A 169 -15.49 3.01 10.64
C ALA A 169 -14.53 2.01 11.32
N GLU A 170 -13.76 1.25 10.52
CA GLU A 170 -12.75 0.31 11.05
C GLU A 170 -11.61 1.02 11.79
N ARG A 171 -11.19 2.22 11.35
CA ARG A 171 -10.24 3.03 12.11
C ARG A 171 -10.75 3.46 13.48
N ASN A 172 -12.07 3.60 13.62
CA ASN A 172 -12.75 3.89 14.89
C ASN A 172 -13.06 2.61 15.70
N GLY A 173 -12.66 1.43 15.23
CA GLY A 173 -12.80 0.15 15.92
C GLY A 173 -14.01 -0.69 15.48
N GLU A 174 -14.76 -0.27 14.47
CA GLU A 174 -15.89 -1.04 13.97
C GLU A 174 -15.45 -2.13 12.97
N ALA A 175 -15.60 -3.39 13.35
CA ALA A 175 -15.29 -4.50 12.46
C ALA A 175 -16.35 -4.64 11.35
N PHE A 176 -15.90 -4.85 10.11
CA PHE A 176 -16.76 -5.14 8.98
C PHE A 176 -16.17 -6.27 8.11
N ASP A 177 -16.95 -6.76 7.15
CA ASP A 177 -16.46 -7.76 6.19
C ASP A 177 -15.48 -7.12 5.20
N SER A 178 -14.19 -7.41 5.38
CA SER A 178 -13.11 -6.97 4.48
C SER A 178 -13.35 -7.22 2.99
N GLN A 179 -14.13 -8.25 2.63
CA GLN A 179 -14.46 -8.53 1.23
C GLN A 179 -15.20 -7.38 0.56
N LEU A 180 -15.88 -6.52 1.34
CA LEU A 180 -16.57 -5.35 0.81
C LEU A 180 -15.61 -4.32 0.22
N VAL A 181 -14.46 -4.09 0.85
CA VAL A 181 -13.43 -3.17 0.34
C VAL A 181 -12.56 -3.86 -0.70
N ILE A 182 -12.17 -5.12 -0.44
CA ILE A 182 -11.36 -5.94 -1.35
C ILE A 182 -12.05 -6.09 -2.72
N GLY A 183 -13.35 -6.40 -2.75
CA GLY A 183 -14.06 -6.57 -4.01
C GLY A 183 -14.19 -5.27 -4.80
N VAL A 184 -14.30 -4.11 -4.12
CA VAL A 184 -14.25 -2.79 -4.80
C VAL A 184 -12.86 -2.55 -5.39
N ARG A 185 -11.79 -2.79 -4.63
CA ARG A 185 -10.41 -2.72 -5.14
C ARG A 185 -10.23 -3.60 -6.37
N GLU A 186 -10.60 -4.88 -6.27
CA GLU A 186 -10.52 -5.84 -7.38
C GLU A 186 -11.29 -5.38 -8.61
N SER A 187 -12.43 -4.72 -8.42
CA SER A 187 -13.21 -4.15 -9.52
C SER A 187 -12.44 -3.03 -10.22
N TYR A 188 -11.83 -2.10 -9.47
CA TYR A 188 -10.98 -1.05 -10.04
C TYR A 188 -9.73 -1.60 -10.74
N VAL A 189 -9.15 -2.71 -10.26
CA VAL A 189 -7.95 -3.32 -10.85
C VAL A 189 -8.28 -4.13 -12.11
N ASN A 190 -9.37 -4.90 -12.10
CA ASN A 190 -9.67 -5.86 -13.18
C ASN A 190 -10.59 -5.30 -14.28
N LEU A 191 -11.31 -4.20 -14.03
CA LEU A 191 -12.24 -3.60 -15.00
C LEU A 191 -11.62 -2.40 -15.75
N CYS A 192 -10.30 -2.24 -15.68
CA CYS A 192 -9.61 -1.21 -16.45
C CYS A 192 -9.57 -1.57 -17.93
N SER A 193 -10.09 -0.67 -18.77
CA SER A 193 -10.09 -0.84 -20.23
C SER A 193 -8.77 -0.43 -20.90
N ASN A 194 -7.83 0.18 -20.16
CA ASN A 194 -6.53 0.58 -20.70
C ASN A 194 -5.60 -0.64 -20.83
N THR A 195 -5.15 -0.91 -22.05
CA THR A 195 -4.28 -2.05 -22.37
C THR A 195 -2.83 -1.83 -22.01
N GLU A 196 -2.38 -0.57 -21.90
CA GLU A 196 -1.00 -0.22 -21.56
C GLU A 196 -0.82 -0.11 -20.05
N ASP A 197 -1.83 0.39 -19.34
CA ASP A 197 -1.81 0.55 -17.89
C ASP A 197 -3.10 0.09 -17.21
N LYS A 198 -3.11 -1.19 -16.83
CA LYS A 198 -4.26 -1.83 -16.17
C LYS A 198 -4.59 -1.25 -14.78
N LEU A 199 -3.70 -0.45 -14.20
CA LEU A 199 -3.88 0.13 -12.86
C LEU A 199 -4.27 1.61 -12.90
N GLU A 200 -4.40 2.24 -14.07
CA GLU A 200 -4.71 3.65 -14.22
C GLU A 200 -5.96 4.07 -13.43
N ILE A 201 -7.11 3.43 -13.69
CA ILE A 201 -8.36 3.80 -13.01
C ILE A 201 -8.30 3.51 -11.50
N TYR A 202 -7.50 2.52 -11.09
CA TYR A 202 -7.30 2.21 -9.69
C TYR A 202 -6.51 3.33 -9.00
N ARG A 203 -5.41 3.78 -9.61
CA ARG A 203 -4.57 4.85 -9.04
C ARG A 203 -5.31 6.20 -9.00
N GLU A 204 -5.98 6.56 -10.09
CA GLU A 204 -6.69 7.84 -10.21
C GLU A 204 -7.92 7.96 -9.32
N ASN A 205 -8.56 6.83 -8.97
CA ASN A 205 -9.82 6.84 -8.23
C ASN A 205 -9.68 6.19 -6.85
N PHE A 206 -9.50 4.88 -6.79
CA PHE A 206 -9.53 4.14 -5.53
C PHE A 206 -8.35 4.47 -4.63
N GLU A 207 -7.11 4.42 -5.16
CA GLU A 207 -5.91 4.78 -4.42
C GLU A 207 -5.96 6.25 -4.00
N ALA A 208 -6.24 7.17 -4.94
CA ALA A 208 -6.34 8.60 -4.64
C ALA A 208 -7.37 8.89 -3.53
N ALA A 209 -8.56 8.28 -3.59
CA ALA A 209 -9.58 8.43 -2.55
C ALA A 209 -9.16 7.82 -1.21
N TYR A 210 -8.48 6.66 -1.24
CA TYR A 210 -7.97 6.03 -0.03
C TYR A 210 -6.90 6.89 0.64
N LEU A 211 -5.93 7.41 -0.12
CA LEU A 211 -4.89 8.33 0.38
C LEU A 211 -5.51 9.61 0.92
N GLN A 212 -6.45 10.21 0.20
CA GLN A 212 -7.14 11.43 0.64
C GLN A 212 -7.93 11.21 1.94
N ALA A 213 -8.70 10.12 2.03
CA ALA A 213 -9.45 9.78 3.24
C ALA A 213 -8.53 9.51 4.44
N THR A 214 -7.37 8.87 4.19
CA THR A 214 -6.34 8.62 5.20
C THR A 214 -5.71 9.92 5.69
N SER A 215 -5.30 10.78 4.77
CA SER A 215 -4.72 12.08 5.10
C SER A 215 -5.70 12.95 5.90
N ALA A 216 -6.96 13.03 5.46
CA ALA A 216 -7.99 13.81 6.15
C ALA A 216 -8.28 13.27 7.56
N PHE A 217 -8.37 11.95 7.71
CA PHE A 217 -8.60 11.32 9.01
C PHE A 217 -7.47 11.64 10.01
N TYR A 218 -6.22 11.42 9.61
CA TYR A 218 -5.10 11.58 10.52
C TYR A 218 -4.74 13.04 10.78
N ARG A 219 -4.96 13.98 9.85
CA ARG A 219 -4.76 15.41 10.14
C ARG A 219 -5.65 15.92 11.28
N LEU A 220 -6.92 15.50 11.29
CA LEU A 220 -7.83 15.83 12.37
C LEU A 220 -7.43 15.07 13.65
N LYS A 221 -7.27 13.75 13.55
CA LYS A 221 -7.06 12.89 14.72
C LYS A 221 -5.71 13.12 15.41
N ALA A 222 -4.66 13.40 14.65
CA ALA A 222 -3.35 13.71 15.19
C ALA A 222 -3.37 15.02 15.98
N SER A 223 -4.02 16.05 15.44
CA SER A 223 -4.18 17.34 16.13
C SER A 223 -4.98 17.20 17.43
N GLU A 224 -6.08 16.44 17.43
CA GLU A 224 -6.85 16.13 18.64
C GLU A 224 -6.01 15.41 19.70
N GLN A 225 -5.28 14.36 19.28
CA GLN A 225 -4.48 13.53 20.17
C GLN A 225 -3.32 14.32 20.79
N LEU A 226 -2.67 15.17 19.99
CA LEU A 226 -1.57 16.02 20.45
C LEU A 226 -2.05 17.04 21.50
N GLN A 227 -3.25 17.60 21.33
CA GLN A 227 -3.84 18.56 22.28
C GLN A 227 -4.32 17.89 23.56
N ALA A 228 -4.84 16.66 23.49
CA ALA A 228 -5.39 15.96 24.64
C ALA A 228 -4.31 15.36 25.55
N ASP A 229 -3.36 14.62 24.97
CA ASP A 229 -2.46 13.73 25.73
C ASP A 229 -0.98 14.19 25.67
N GLY A 230 -0.70 15.25 24.90
CA GLY A 230 0.63 15.82 24.74
C GLY A 230 1.55 15.02 23.81
N VAL A 231 2.75 15.56 23.60
CA VAL A 231 3.70 15.06 22.59
C VAL A 231 4.21 13.65 22.91
N LYS A 232 4.45 13.34 24.20
CA LYS A 232 4.97 12.04 24.61
C LYS A 232 4.02 10.89 24.27
N SER A 233 2.73 11.01 24.63
CA SER A 233 1.72 10.01 24.28
C SER A 233 1.44 9.97 22.78
N PHE A 234 1.52 11.12 22.11
CA PHE A 234 1.34 11.20 20.66
C PHE A 234 2.39 10.39 19.88
N MET A 235 3.64 10.35 20.32
CA MET A 235 4.68 9.52 19.66
C MET A 235 4.32 8.03 19.68
N GLU A 236 3.83 7.51 20.80
CA GLU A 236 3.41 6.11 20.92
C GLU A 236 2.18 5.83 20.03
N TYR A 237 1.22 6.76 20.04
CA TYR A 237 0.06 6.71 19.16
C TYR A 237 0.46 6.69 17.68
N ALA A 238 1.38 7.56 17.25
CA ALA A 238 1.85 7.63 15.87
C ALA A 238 2.55 6.34 15.44
N ASP A 239 3.42 5.76 16.26
CA ASP A 239 4.09 4.48 15.97
C ASP A 239 3.09 3.32 15.84
N ALA A 240 2.10 3.24 16.74
CA ALA A 240 1.06 2.24 16.68
C ALA A 240 0.19 2.39 15.42
N LYS A 241 -0.23 3.62 15.09
CA LYS A 241 -1.08 3.89 13.91
C LYS A 241 -0.36 3.69 12.59
N LEU A 242 0.94 3.98 12.51
CA LEU A 242 1.73 3.64 11.32
C LEU A 242 1.75 2.13 11.07
N ARG A 243 1.96 1.31 12.10
CA ARG A 243 1.94 -0.16 11.99
C ARG A 243 0.55 -0.70 11.62
N GLU A 244 -0.50 -0.14 12.21
CA GLU A 244 -1.88 -0.51 11.87
C GLU A 244 -2.24 -0.18 10.42
N GLU A 245 -1.86 1.01 9.93
CA GLU A 245 -2.11 1.40 8.54
C GLU A 245 -1.30 0.58 7.54
N GLU A 246 -0.06 0.20 7.87
CA GLU A 246 0.75 -0.69 7.02
C GLU A 246 0.07 -2.05 6.85
N ALA A 247 -0.35 -2.68 7.95
CA ALA A 247 -1.08 -3.95 7.91
C ALA A 247 -2.43 -3.83 7.18
N ARG A 248 -3.12 -2.69 7.32
CA ARG A 248 -4.37 -2.40 6.61
C ARG A 248 -4.13 -2.20 5.10
N ALA A 249 -3.03 -1.56 4.72
CA ALA A 249 -2.62 -1.35 3.34
C ALA A 249 -2.40 -2.69 2.63
N GLU A 250 -1.68 -3.61 3.27
CA GLU A 250 -1.42 -4.96 2.73
C GLU A 250 -2.72 -5.73 2.46
N ARG A 251 -3.76 -5.46 3.24
CA ARG A 251 -5.07 -6.10 3.08
C ARG A 251 -5.92 -5.47 1.97
N TYR A 252 -5.92 -4.15 1.83
CA TYR A 252 -6.89 -3.41 1.01
C TYR A 252 -6.34 -2.72 -0.23
N LEU A 253 -5.04 -2.53 -0.34
CA LEU A 253 -4.41 -1.88 -1.50
C LEU A 253 -3.65 -2.89 -2.36
N GLU A 254 -3.30 -2.48 -3.57
CA GLU A 254 -2.34 -3.20 -4.40
C GLU A 254 -0.91 -2.96 -3.92
N PRO A 255 0.03 -3.93 -4.07
CA PRO A 255 1.39 -3.83 -3.56
C PRO A 255 2.14 -2.55 -3.96
N GLY A 256 1.87 -2.03 -5.17
CA GLY A 256 2.49 -0.80 -5.67
C GLY A 256 2.09 0.47 -4.91
N SER A 257 0.94 0.47 -4.22
CA SER A 257 0.40 1.64 -3.52
C SER A 257 0.75 1.66 -2.02
N ILE A 258 1.26 0.56 -1.48
CA ILE A 258 1.58 0.44 -0.03
C ILE A 258 2.62 1.50 0.36
N THR A 259 3.66 1.67 -0.46
CA THR A 259 4.70 2.69 -0.23
C THR A 259 4.13 4.11 -0.27
N ALA A 260 3.19 4.39 -1.18
CA ALA A 260 2.54 5.68 -1.28
C ALA A 260 1.68 5.99 -0.04
N LEU A 261 0.93 4.99 0.47
CA LEU A 261 0.18 5.13 1.71
C LEU A 261 1.11 5.33 2.92
N ALA A 262 2.19 4.56 3.01
CA ALA A 262 3.16 4.70 4.10
C ALA A 262 3.75 6.11 4.14
N GLN A 263 4.16 6.65 2.99
CA GLN A 263 4.64 8.04 2.87
C GLN A 263 3.56 9.06 3.27
N CYS A 264 2.32 8.86 2.82
CA CYS A 264 1.19 9.70 3.20
C CYS A 264 1.00 9.73 4.73
N CYS A 265 0.99 8.56 5.37
CA CYS A 265 0.84 8.43 6.82
C CYS A 265 2.01 9.08 7.57
N VAL A 266 3.25 8.87 7.13
CA VAL A 266 4.44 9.53 7.71
C VAL A 266 4.33 11.05 7.59
N THR A 267 3.83 11.55 6.47
CA THR A 267 3.68 13.00 6.27
C THR A 267 2.65 13.57 7.24
N VAL A 268 1.46 12.98 7.35
CA VAL A 268 0.39 13.55 8.19
C VAL A 268 0.55 13.28 9.68
N LEU A 269 1.18 12.18 10.08
CA LEU A 269 1.41 11.85 11.50
C LEU A 269 2.70 12.45 12.04
N ILE A 270 3.75 12.54 11.22
CA ILE A 270 5.08 12.97 11.66
C ILE A 270 5.46 14.30 11.00
N GLY A 271 5.43 14.38 9.67
CA GLY A 271 5.87 15.55 8.90
C GLY A 271 5.14 16.84 9.28
N ASP A 272 3.81 16.83 9.31
CA ASP A 272 2.97 17.98 9.66
C ASP A 272 3.18 18.45 11.11
N HIS A 273 3.67 17.57 11.99
CA HIS A 273 3.91 17.83 13.41
C HIS A 273 5.39 17.87 13.80
N LEU A 274 6.28 17.85 12.80
CA LEU A 274 7.74 17.71 12.99
C LEU A 274 8.32 18.78 13.94
N PRO A 275 7.98 20.08 13.83
CA PRO A 275 8.52 21.09 14.76
C PRO A 275 8.10 20.86 16.21
N THR A 276 6.89 20.31 16.44
CA THR A 276 6.37 20.05 17.79
C THR A 276 7.04 18.84 18.41
N LEU A 277 7.30 17.79 17.62
CA LEU A 277 8.06 16.62 18.04
C LEU A 277 9.51 17.00 18.39
N LEU A 278 10.16 17.80 17.55
CA LEU A 278 11.55 18.22 17.74
C LEU A 278 11.74 19.14 18.95
N ALA A 279 10.74 19.94 19.32
CA ALA A 279 10.82 20.79 20.50
C ALA A 279 11.02 20.00 21.81
N GLU A 280 10.55 18.74 21.86
CA GLU A 280 10.73 17.85 23.01
C GLU A 280 12.10 17.14 23.01
N CYS A 281 12.88 17.23 21.93
CA CYS A 281 14.14 16.52 21.79
C CYS A 281 15.17 16.92 22.87
N ALA A 282 15.48 18.21 22.98
CA ALA A 282 16.42 18.70 23.98
C ALA A 282 16.02 18.36 25.44
N PRO A 283 14.76 18.60 25.88
CA PRO A 283 14.30 18.17 27.21
C PRO A 283 14.43 16.65 27.45
N LEU A 284 14.15 15.82 26.45
CA LEU A 284 14.28 14.36 26.57
C LEU A 284 15.74 13.91 26.71
N ILE A 285 16.66 14.58 26.01
CA ILE A 285 18.11 14.35 26.13
C ILE A 285 18.59 14.74 27.53
N GLU A 286 18.19 15.91 28.03
CA GLU A 286 18.53 16.39 29.38
C GLU A 286 18.02 15.44 30.48
N ALA A 287 16.77 14.98 30.35
CA ALA A 287 16.15 14.04 31.28
C ALA A 287 16.64 12.58 31.12
N ARG A 288 17.43 12.28 30.08
CA ARG A 288 17.93 10.94 29.72
C ARG A 288 16.82 9.90 29.54
N GLU A 289 15.71 10.30 28.93
CA GLU A 289 14.60 9.39 28.64
C GLU A 289 14.89 8.56 27.37
N THR A 290 15.80 7.58 27.48
CA THR A 290 16.33 6.78 26.35
C THR A 290 15.26 6.06 25.53
N GLU A 291 14.27 5.45 26.17
CA GLU A 291 13.18 4.74 25.48
C GLU A 291 12.38 5.67 24.56
N ARG A 292 12.15 6.90 25.00
CA ARG A 292 11.41 7.91 24.24
C ARG A 292 12.25 8.54 23.14
N LEU A 293 13.54 8.76 23.40
CA LEU A 293 14.49 9.17 22.36
C LEU A 293 14.58 8.13 21.24
N GLN A 294 14.56 6.84 21.60
CA GLN A 294 14.56 5.74 20.63
C GLN A 294 13.27 5.71 19.80
N LEU A 295 12.11 5.92 20.43
CA LEU A 295 10.84 6.05 19.73
C LEU A 295 10.84 7.25 18.78
N MET A 296 11.28 8.42 19.26
CA MET A 296 11.40 9.62 18.44
C MET A 296 12.35 9.41 17.26
N PHE A 297 13.50 8.79 17.47
CA PHE A 297 14.43 8.45 16.39
C PHE A 297 13.77 7.54 15.34
N ARG A 298 13.08 6.46 15.76
CA ARG A 298 12.37 5.55 14.84
C ARG A 298 11.28 6.24 14.02
N LEU A 299 10.64 7.28 14.56
CA LEU A 299 9.64 8.07 13.85
C LEU A 299 10.33 9.04 12.88
N LEU A 300 11.30 9.81 13.36
CA LEU A 300 11.94 10.88 12.59
C LEU A 300 12.86 10.36 11.47
N ASP A 301 13.42 9.17 11.60
CA ASP A 301 14.22 8.52 10.55
C ASP A 301 13.37 8.14 9.31
N ARG A 302 12.04 8.08 9.45
CA ARG A 302 11.11 7.89 8.32
C ARG A 302 10.96 9.17 7.47
N VAL A 303 11.35 10.32 8.00
CA VAL A 303 11.26 11.62 7.32
C VAL A 303 12.64 12.01 6.82
N ALA A 304 12.75 12.35 5.53
CA ALA A 304 14.01 12.81 4.96
C ALA A 304 14.53 14.06 5.70
N GLY A 305 15.73 13.97 6.29
CA GLY A 305 16.32 15.05 7.09
C GLY A 305 15.68 15.26 8.47
N GLY A 306 14.77 14.39 8.90
CA GLY A 306 14.10 14.51 10.21
C GLY A 306 15.04 14.34 11.41
N VAL A 307 16.17 13.64 11.21
CA VAL A 307 17.16 13.32 12.26
C VAL A 307 18.19 14.45 12.44
N ASP A 308 18.40 15.31 11.44
CA ASP A 308 19.44 16.35 11.49
C ASP A 308 19.28 17.32 12.68
N PRO A 309 18.06 17.77 13.04
CA PRO A 309 17.86 18.59 14.23
C PRO A 309 18.18 17.84 15.53
N MET A 310 17.88 16.54 15.61
CA MET A 310 18.22 15.72 16.78
C MET A 310 19.73 15.61 16.97
N LEU A 311 20.49 15.47 15.88
CA LEU A 311 21.95 15.46 15.92
C LEU A 311 22.49 16.78 16.50
N ARG A 312 21.92 17.91 16.06
CA ARG A 312 22.30 19.24 16.56
C ARG A 312 21.97 19.41 18.04
N ASP A 313 20.79 18.96 18.49
CA ASP A 313 20.40 19.05 19.89
C ASP A 313 21.30 18.20 20.79
N LEU A 314 21.68 16.99 20.33
CA LEU A 314 22.65 16.16 21.02
C LEU A 314 24.03 16.83 21.08
N GLU A 315 24.53 17.36 19.96
CA GLU A 315 25.81 18.08 19.92
C GLU A 315 25.82 19.24 20.91
N ASN A 316 24.77 20.07 20.89
CA ASN A 316 24.63 21.23 21.77
C ASN A 316 24.57 20.83 23.24
N HIS A 317 23.79 19.79 23.56
CA HIS A 317 23.67 19.31 24.94
C HIS A 317 25.00 18.74 25.47
N ILE A 318 25.74 17.98 24.65
CA ILE A 318 27.08 17.47 25.04
C ILE A 318 28.03 18.63 25.31
N VAL A 319 28.05 19.65 24.46
CA VAL A 319 28.92 20.82 24.64
C VAL A 319 28.52 21.61 25.89
N GLN A 320 27.24 21.92 26.07
CA GLN A 320 26.77 22.67 27.23
C GLN A 320 27.02 21.93 28.55
N ALA A 321 26.71 20.63 28.60
CA ALA A 321 26.94 19.82 29.79
C ALA A 321 28.44 19.63 30.06
N GLY A 322 29.26 19.46 29.02
CA GLY A 322 30.71 19.36 29.15
C GLY A 322 31.34 20.63 29.72
N LEU A 323 30.95 21.80 29.19
CA LEU A 323 31.42 23.10 29.69
C LEU A 323 30.95 23.36 31.13
N ALA A 324 29.70 23.01 31.45
CA ALA A 324 29.18 23.13 32.81
C ALA A 324 29.94 22.23 33.80
N ASP A 325 30.18 20.96 33.43
CA ASP A 325 30.94 20.00 34.25
C ASP A 325 32.40 20.50 34.45
N MET A 326 33.03 21.09 33.43
CA MET A 326 34.37 21.66 33.52
C MET A 326 34.43 22.94 34.39
N LEU A 327 33.45 23.84 34.27
CA LEU A 327 33.36 25.05 35.11
C LEU A 327 33.12 24.71 36.57
N ALA A 328 32.24 23.76 36.86
CA ALA A 328 31.95 23.32 38.23
C ALA A 328 33.17 22.68 38.92
N ALA A 329 34.09 22.12 38.15
CA ALA A 329 35.31 21.48 38.64
C ALA A 329 36.58 22.30 38.36
N ALA A 330 36.46 23.58 37.97
CA ALA A 330 37.57 24.42 37.54
C ALA A 330 38.71 24.51 38.58
N ASP A 331 38.37 24.66 39.86
CA ASP A 331 39.34 24.76 40.97
C ASP A 331 40.20 23.50 41.13
N VAL A 332 39.63 22.33 40.82
CA VAL A 332 40.29 21.03 40.96
C VAL A 332 41.06 20.68 39.68
N ILE A 333 40.45 20.96 38.53
CA ILE A 333 40.97 20.64 37.19
C ILE A 333 42.20 21.49 36.83
N THR A 334 42.25 22.74 37.30
CA THR A 334 43.41 23.63 37.06
C THR A 334 44.64 23.22 37.87
N GLN A 335 44.47 22.45 38.95
CA GLN A 335 45.55 21.99 39.82
C GLN A 335 46.01 20.57 39.52
N ASP A 336 45.13 19.73 38.97
CA ASP A 336 45.35 18.28 38.81
C ASP A 336 44.90 17.82 37.40
N SER A 337 45.87 17.58 36.52
CA SER A 337 45.60 17.17 35.14
C SER A 337 45.08 15.73 35.03
N GLU A 338 45.32 14.86 36.02
CA GLU A 338 44.75 13.51 36.01
C GLU A 338 43.24 13.56 36.25
N LYS A 339 42.80 14.35 37.23
CA LYS A 339 41.36 14.55 37.50
C LYS A 339 40.63 15.20 36.34
N TYR A 340 41.30 16.08 35.58
CA TYR A 340 40.74 16.61 34.34
C TYR A 340 40.42 15.51 33.33
N VAL A 341 41.38 14.61 33.08
CA VAL A 341 41.22 13.50 32.14
C VAL A 341 40.14 12.53 32.63
N GLU A 342 40.09 12.23 33.93
CA GLU A 342 39.04 11.38 34.51
C GLU A 342 37.64 11.94 34.26
N ARG A 343 37.42 13.24 34.47
CA ARG A 343 36.11 13.89 34.24
C ARG A 343 35.71 13.88 32.76
N LEU A 344 36.66 14.11 31.85
CA LEU A 344 36.41 13.98 30.42
C LEU A 344 36.04 12.55 30.03
N LEU A 345 36.71 11.53 30.59
CA LEU A 345 36.38 10.12 30.34
C LEU A 345 35.00 9.75 30.90
N GLU A 346 34.62 10.27 32.07
CA GLU A 346 33.27 10.08 32.62
C GLU A 346 32.20 10.71 31.72
N LEU A 347 32.43 11.94 31.25
CA LEU A 347 31.55 12.64 30.30
C LEU A 347 31.38 11.83 29.01
N PHE A 348 32.49 11.35 28.45
CA PHE A 348 32.48 10.54 27.24
C PHE A 348 31.72 9.23 27.42
N ARG A 349 31.95 8.52 28.53
CA ARG A 349 31.23 7.27 28.85
C ARG A 349 29.74 7.53 29.03
N ARG A 350 29.37 8.61 29.72
CA ARG A 350 27.98 9.02 29.98
C ARG A 350 27.21 9.22 28.68
N PHE A 351 27.76 10.00 27.75
CA PHE A 351 27.11 10.24 26.46
C PHE A 351 27.25 9.08 25.47
N SER A 352 28.28 8.25 25.60
CA SER A 352 28.38 7.01 24.82
C SER A 352 27.29 6.02 25.22
N ASN A 353 27.01 5.87 26.52
CA ASN A 353 25.89 5.05 26.98
C ASN A 353 24.56 5.62 26.51
N LEU A 354 24.37 6.95 26.57
CA LEU A 354 23.17 7.59 26.03
C LEU A 354 22.97 7.28 24.54
N VAL A 355 24.02 7.43 23.72
CA VAL A 355 23.95 7.18 22.27
C VAL A 355 23.65 5.70 21.99
N LYS A 356 24.27 4.80 22.74
CA LYS A 356 24.02 3.37 22.64
C LYS A 356 22.56 3.03 22.98
N ASP A 357 22.06 3.51 24.10
CA ASP A 357 20.76 3.10 24.63
C ASP A 357 19.60 3.81 23.91
N ALA A 358 19.76 5.07 23.51
CA ALA A 358 18.72 5.85 22.83
C ALA A 358 18.74 5.70 21.31
N PHE A 359 19.92 5.60 20.69
CA PHE A 359 20.09 5.66 19.24
C PHE A 359 20.73 4.40 18.65
N ASN A 360 20.87 3.32 19.44
CA ASN A 360 21.41 2.02 19.02
C ASN A 360 22.78 2.11 18.31
N ASP A 361 23.65 3.02 18.77
CA ASP A 361 24.96 3.27 18.15
C ASP A 361 24.89 3.63 16.65
N ASP A 362 23.83 4.34 16.22
CA ASP A 362 23.72 4.85 14.85
C ASP A 362 24.97 5.70 14.47
N PRO A 363 25.62 5.43 13.32
CA PRO A 363 26.86 6.11 12.93
C PRO A 363 26.76 7.64 12.86
N ARG A 364 25.58 8.19 12.57
CA ARG A 364 25.36 9.65 12.51
C ARG A 364 25.46 10.24 13.93
N PHE A 365 24.85 9.58 14.91
CA PHE A 365 24.89 10.00 16.32
C PHE A 365 26.27 9.79 16.95
N LEU A 366 27.00 8.73 16.57
CA LEU A 366 28.40 8.55 16.99
C LEU A 366 29.30 9.69 16.47
N THR A 367 29.13 10.06 15.20
CA THR A 367 29.87 11.18 14.59
C THR A 367 29.55 12.51 15.28
N ALA A 368 28.27 12.76 15.57
CA ALA A 368 27.82 13.94 16.32
C ALA A 368 28.44 13.99 17.72
N ARG A 369 28.44 12.87 18.46
CA ARG A 369 29.11 12.75 19.76
C ARG A 369 30.59 13.09 19.67
N ASP A 370 31.32 12.48 18.73
CA ASP A 370 32.77 12.66 18.61
C ASP A 370 33.14 14.10 18.24
N LYS A 371 32.35 14.71 17.36
CA LYS A 371 32.48 16.13 17.00
C LYS A 371 32.22 17.04 18.20
N ALA A 372 31.14 16.79 18.96
CA ALA A 372 30.82 17.57 20.16
C ALA A 372 31.89 17.43 21.24
N PHE A 373 32.38 16.22 21.47
CA PHE A 373 33.45 15.96 22.44
C PHE A 373 34.77 16.65 22.04
N LYS A 374 35.12 16.63 20.75
CA LYS A 374 36.27 17.38 20.23
C LYS A 374 36.12 18.88 20.48
N THR A 375 34.92 19.44 20.38
CA THR A 375 34.65 20.85 20.70
C THR A 375 34.88 21.13 22.18
N VAL A 376 34.37 20.28 23.09
CA VAL A 376 34.58 20.42 24.54
C VAL A 376 36.08 20.37 24.90
N VAL A 377 36.83 19.40 24.37
CA VAL A 377 38.26 19.25 24.65
C VAL A 377 39.09 20.44 24.14
N ASN A 378 38.68 21.06 23.02
CA ASN A 378 39.37 22.22 22.46
C ASN A 378 38.92 23.56 23.11
N ASP A 379 37.86 23.56 23.92
CA ASP A 379 37.40 24.77 24.58
C ASP A 379 38.26 25.06 25.83
N ILE A 380 39.19 25.99 25.65
CA ILE A 380 40.13 26.44 26.69
C ILE A 380 39.57 27.56 27.56
N SER A 381 38.27 27.89 27.50
CA SER A 381 37.66 28.96 28.29
C SER A 381 37.90 28.80 29.80
N VAL A 382 37.93 27.56 30.29
CA VAL A 382 38.19 27.22 31.70
C VAL A 382 39.65 27.48 32.11
N PHE A 383 40.58 27.51 31.15
CA PHE A 383 42.02 27.72 31.38
C PHE A 383 42.47 29.17 31.13
N LYS A 384 41.55 30.09 30.80
CA LYS A 384 41.91 31.50 30.63
C LYS A 384 42.23 32.13 32.00
N LEU A 385 43.52 32.27 32.29
CA LEU A 385 44.01 33.16 33.34
C LEU A 385 43.68 34.61 32.97
N GLU A 386 42.82 35.28 33.72
CA GLU A 386 42.77 36.74 33.68
C GLU A 386 44.06 37.28 34.29
N LEU A 387 44.93 37.87 33.45
CA LEU A 387 46.11 38.57 33.91
C LEU A 387 45.65 39.77 34.76
N PRO A 388 46.17 39.95 36.00
CA PRO A 388 45.84 41.12 36.79
C PRO A 388 46.30 42.35 36.02
N THR A 389 45.36 43.19 35.57
CA THR A 389 45.67 44.54 35.13
C THR A 389 46.21 45.28 36.34
N THR A 390 47.54 45.36 36.44
CA THR A 390 48.21 46.26 37.37
C THR A 390 47.66 47.65 37.11
N ALA A 391 46.82 48.11 38.04
CA ALA A 391 46.48 49.52 38.17
C ALA A 391 47.79 50.25 38.49
N THR A 392 48.46 50.73 37.45
CA THR A 392 49.56 51.67 37.59
C THR A 392 48.92 53.02 37.94
N ALA A 393 48.71 53.24 39.23
CA ALA A 393 48.63 54.57 39.78
C ALA A 393 50.04 55.20 39.68
N MET A 394 50.20 56.18 38.79
CA MET A 394 50.95 57.41 39.03
C MET A 394 50.65 58.43 37.93
#